data_AF-A0A7S1D2Y8-F1
#
_entry.id   AF-A0A7S1D2Y8-F1
#
_cell.length_a   1.000
_cell.length_b   1.000
_cell.length_c   1.000
_cell.angle_alpha   90.00
_cell.angle_beta   90.00
_cell.angle_gamma   90.00
#
_symmetry.space_group_name_H-M   'P 1'
#
loop_
_entity.id
_entity.type
_entity.pdbx_description
1 polymer ?
#
loop_
_entity_poly.entity_id
_entity_poly.type
_entity_poly.pdbx_seq_one_letter_code
_entity_poly.pdbx_strand_id
1 'polypeptide(L)'
;RQTRIVQGSSTLWKIFTINHHLREETSTNNKANVRLDATIDMTTGEVLLANDATDFDDQDEWFQAYVPQEQDGCYLDTPDGLVAEAGDSTDKVCWWHMADGKVLGLHQGQLVEYDAETLSPLGIVVHRENLQQRQVMVVQDGTAVVLVDNNNNNNNTKNNNNNNNN
;
A
#
# COMPACT_ATOMS: atom_id res chain seq x y z
N ARG A 1 8.68 -16.00 2.77
CA ARG A 1 7.88 -16.33 3.96
C ARG A 1 8.50 -15.68 5.18
N GLN A 2 7.71 -14.81 5.80
CA GLN A 2 8.01 -14.23 7.11
C GLN A 2 6.99 -14.74 8.13
N THR A 3 7.36 -14.73 9.41
CA THR A 3 6.45 -15.10 10.51
C THR A 3 6.68 -14.12 11.65
N ARG A 4 5.59 -13.60 12.24
CA ARG A 4 5.65 -12.82 13.46
C ARG A 4 5.35 -13.70 14.66
N ILE A 5 6.15 -13.60 15.72
CA ILE A 5 5.97 -14.30 16.99
C ILE A 5 5.87 -13.29 18.12
N VAL A 6 4.89 -13.46 19.00
CA VAL A 6 4.78 -12.72 20.25
C VAL A 6 5.18 -13.66 21.39
N GLN A 7 6.16 -13.25 22.20
CA GLN A 7 6.61 -13.97 23.38
C GLN A 7 6.37 -13.13 24.63
N GLY A 8 5.50 -13.61 25.52
CA GLY A 8 5.17 -12.93 26.77
C GLY A 8 5.86 -13.54 28.00
N SER A 9 6.11 -12.70 28.99
CA SER A 9 6.35 -13.04 30.39
C SER A 9 5.27 -12.39 31.27
N SER A 10 5.42 -12.46 32.61
CA SER A 10 4.53 -11.77 33.55
C SER A 10 4.59 -10.24 33.47
N THR A 11 5.66 -9.68 32.89
CA THR A 11 5.89 -8.22 32.88
C THR A 11 6.23 -7.66 31.51
N LEU A 12 6.64 -8.50 30.55
CA LEU A 12 7.11 -8.04 29.24
C LEU A 12 6.49 -8.86 28.11
N TRP A 13 6.09 -8.21 27.03
CA TRP A 13 5.85 -8.86 25.74
C TRP A 13 6.92 -8.46 24.74
N LYS A 14 7.38 -9.42 23.95
CA LYS A 14 8.37 -9.21 22.89
C LYS A 14 7.79 -9.64 21.56
N ILE A 15 7.93 -8.80 20.54
CA ILE A 15 7.47 -9.07 19.18
C ILE A 15 8.69 -9.34 18.32
N PHE A 16 8.71 -10.49 17.66
CA PHE A 16 9.79 -10.93 16.78
C PHE A 16 9.31 -11.11 15.35
N THR A 17 10.15 -10.75 14.39
CA THR A 17 10.02 -11.15 12.99
C THR A 17 11.04 -12.24 12.67
N ILE A 18 10.57 -13.33 12.05
CA ILE A 18 11.40 -14.44 11.57
C ILE A 18 11.41 -14.43 10.05
N ASN A 19 12.61 -14.28 9.48
CA ASN A 19 12.84 -14.41 8.05
C ASN A 19 13.34 -15.82 7.72
N HIS A 20 12.52 -16.61 7.02
CA HIS A 20 12.84 -18.00 6.68
C HIS A 20 13.76 -18.17 5.46
N HIS A 21 14.03 -17.07 4.74
CA HIS A 21 14.94 -17.03 3.58
C HIS A 21 16.36 -16.66 3.97
N LEU A 22 16.51 -15.78 4.96
CA LEU A 22 17.81 -15.44 5.52
C LEU A 22 18.16 -16.45 6.61
N ARG A 23 19.28 -17.12 6.43
CA ARG A 23 19.79 -18.14 7.35
C ARG A 23 21.09 -17.64 7.94
N GLU A 24 21.31 -17.88 9.23
CA GLU A 24 22.63 -17.61 9.81
C GLU A 24 23.67 -18.54 9.19
N GLU A 25 24.61 -17.96 8.43
CA GLU A 25 25.68 -18.72 7.75
C GLU A 25 26.62 -19.43 8.74
N THR A 26 26.72 -18.92 9.97
CA THR A 26 27.59 -19.45 11.03
C THR A 26 26.91 -20.49 11.92
N SER A 27 25.60 -20.70 11.77
CA SER A 27 24.84 -21.66 12.56
C SER A 27 24.91 -23.04 11.92
N THR A 28 25.47 -24.02 12.63
CA THR A 28 25.47 -25.46 12.27
C THR A 28 24.08 -26.05 12.00
N ASN A 29 23.02 -25.36 12.43
CA ASN A 29 21.63 -25.83 12.36
C ASN A 29 20.75 -25.06 11.35
N ASN A 30 21.34 -24.28 10.42
CA ASN A 30 20.61 -23.55 9.38
C ASN A 30 19.39 -22.78 9.92
N LYS A 31 19.57 -22.04 11.02
CA LYS A 31 18.48 -21.35 11.70
C LYS A 31 17.99 -20.16 10.86
N ALA A 32 16.67 -19.99 10.82
CA ALA A 32 16.07 -18.79 10.25
C ALA A 32 16.51 -17.56 11.04
N ASN A 33 16.74 -16.46 10.34
CA ASN A 33 17.09 -15.20 10.98
C ASN A 33 15.90 -14.68 11.80
N VAL A 34 16.17 -14.30 13.05
CA VAL A 34 15.18 -13.78 14.00
C VAL A 34 15.59 -12.38 14.40
N ARG A 35 14.67 -11.42 14.24
CA ARG A 35 14.83 -10.03 14.63
C ARG A 35 13.80 -9.68 15.71
N LEU A 36 14.23 -9.01 16.77
CA LEU A 36 13.31 -8.36 17.72
C LEU A 36 12.83 -7.05 17.09
N ASP A 37 11.52 -6.83 17.06
CA ASP A 37 10.93 -5.59 16.53
C ASP A 37 10.55 -4.63 17.66
N ALA A 38 9.92 -5.15 18.72
CA ALA A 38 9.46 -4.33 19.84
C ALA A 38 9.42 -5.11 21.16
N THR A 39 9.57 -4.39 22.27
CA THR A 39 9.30 -4.85 23.63
C THR A 39 8.24 -3.96 24.25
N ILE A 40 7.21 -4.56 24.83
CA ILE A 40 6.13 -3.87 25.54
C ILE A 40 6.30 -4.20 27.03
N ASP A 41 6.48 -3.20 27.87
CA ASP A 41 6.45 -3.36 29.31
C ASP A 41 5.01 -3.27 29.81
N MET A 42 4.50 -4.38 30.32
CA MET A 42 3.13 -4.50 30.81
C MET A 42 2.91 -3.84 32.17
N THR A 43 4.00 -3.51 32.86
CA THR A 43 3.99 -2.83 34.17
C THR A 43 3.85 -1.32 33.98
N THR A 44 4.52 -0.76 32.98
CA THR A 44 4.53 0.68 32.69
C THR A 44 3.61 1.07 31.52
N GLY A 45 3.27 0.12 30.65
CA GLY A 45 2.57 0.36 29.39
C GLY A 45 3.47 0.88 28.27
N GLU A 46 4.78 0.94 28.49
CA GLU A 46 5.74 1.50 27.55
C GLU A 46 6.06 0.54 26.39
N VAL A 47 6.19 1.08 25.18
CA VAL A 47 6.62 0.34 24.00
C VAL A 47 8.00 0.82 23.59
N LEU A 48 8.96 -0.10 23.59
CA LEU A 48 10.33 0.11 23.14
C LEU A 48 10.54 -0.58 21.80
N LEU A 49 10.77 0.20 20.74
CA LEU A 49 11.15 -0.33 19.44
C LEU A 49 12.62 -0.77 19.49
N ALA A 50 12.90 -1.98 19.01
CA ALA A 50 14.24 -2.58 19.14
C ALA A 50 15.23 -2.13 18.06
N ASN A 51 14.73 -1.54 16.97
CA ASN A 51 15.56 -0.94 15.92
C ASN A 51 15.13 0.52 15.79
N ASP A 52 16.11 1.40 15.69
CA ASP A 52 15.89 2.85 15.61
C ASP A 52 15.38 3.23 14.21
N ALA A 53 14.60 4.30 14.11
CA ALA A 53 14.00 4.76 12.84
C ALA A 53 15.06 5.08 11.75
N THR A 54 16.33 5.19 12.12
CA THR A 54 17.45 5.45 11.21
C THR A 54 17.94 4.22 10.45
N ASP A 55 17.64 3.00 10.90
CA ASP A 55 17.90 1.78 10.10
C ASP A 55 16.92 1.63 8.92
N PHE A 56 15.99 2.59 8.78
CA PHE A 56 14.96 2.65 7.74
C PHE A 56 15.27 3.66 6.63
N ASP A 57 16.33 4.46 6.78
CA ASP A 57 16.74 5.49 5.79
C ASP A 57 17.40 4.90 4.53
N ASP A 58 17.88 3.65 4.60
CA ASP A 58 18.63 2.98 3.52
C ASP A 58 17.80 1.97 2.69
N GLN A 59 16.47 1.91 2.87
CA GLN A 59 15.62 1.00 2.08
C GLN A 59 14.47 1.75 1.40
N ASP A 60 14.64 2.08 0.12
CA ASP A 60 13.56 2.51 -0.80
C ASP A 60 12.42 1.47 -0.94
N GLU A 61 12.47 0.34 -0.21
CA GLU A 61 11.59 -0.83 -0.39
C GLU A 61 10.63 -1.10 0.77
N TRP A 62 10.64 -0.32 1.86
CA TRP A 62 9.71 -0.57 2.96
C TRP A 62 8.40 0.24 2.81
N PHE A 63 7.29 -0.48 2.74
CA PHE A 63 5.96 0.12 2.74
C PHE A 63 5.62 0.59 4.16
N GLN A 64 5.66 1.90 4.39
CA GLN A 64 5.00 2.49 5.54
C GLN A 64 3.51 2.53 5.26
N ALA A 65 2.76 1.73 6.01
CA ALA A 65 1.32 1.81 5.97
C ALA A 65 0.85 3.19 6.44
N TYR A 66 0.31 3.95 5.51
CA TYR A 66 -0.30 5.23 5.80
C TYR A 66 -1.60 5.03 6.57
N VAL A 67 -1.80 5.72 7.69
CA VAL A 67 -3.08 5.68 8.42
C VAL A 67 -3.85 6.96 8.09
N PRO A 68 -4.97 6.87 7.38
CA PRO A 68 -5.78 8.03 7.05
C PRO A 68 -6.24 8.81 8.29
N GLN A 69 -6.20 10.13 8.18
CA GLN A 69 -6.66 11.14 9.12
C GLN A 69 -7.77 11.98 8.47
N GLU A 70 -8.63 12.56 9.29
CA GLU A 70 -9.73 13.40 8.81
C GLU A 70 -9.26 14.63 8.00
N GLN A 71 -8.02 15.09 8.22
CA GLN A 71 -7.48 16.30 7.57
C GLN A 71 -6.63 16.01 6.33
N ASP A 72 -6.46 14.75 5.94
CA ASP A 72 -5.51 14.31 4.92
C ASP A 72 -5.87 14.72 3.48
N GLY A 73 -7.04 15.31 3.29
CA GLY A 73 -7.52 15.75 1.99
C GLY A 73 -8.54 14.81 1.36
N CYS A 74 -9.38 15.41 0.50
CA CYS A 74 -10.52 14.84 -0.23
C CYS A 74 -11.11 13.55 0.37
N TYR A 75 -11.68 13.66 1.57
CA TYR A 75 -12.71 12.73 2.00
C TYR A 75 -13.89 12.87 1.04
N LEU A 76 -14.16 11.84 0.25
CA LEU A 76 -15.29 11.80 -0.66
C LEU A 76 -16.38 10.95 -0.02
N ASP A 77 -17.36 11.62 0.58
CA ASP A 77 -18.53 11.01 1.22
C ASP A 77 -19.35 10.16 0.21
N THR A 78 -19.35 10.60 -1.05
CA THR A 78 -19.86 9.85 -2.21
C THR A 78 -18.81 9.89 -3.32
N PRO A 79 -17.93 8.89 -3.42
CA PRO A 79 -16.81 8.92 -4.35
C PRO A 79 -17.30 8.51 -5.74
N ASP A 80 -18.04 9.36 -6.43
CA ASP A 80 -18.34 9.14 -7.85
C ASP A 80 -17.52 10.10 -8.70
N GLY A 81 -16.83 9.55 -9.70
CA GLY A 81 -16.04 10.30 -10.66
C GLY A 81 -14.53 10.14 -10.49
N LEU A 82 -13.82 11.10 -11.06
CA LEU A 82 -12.36 11.09 -11.16
C LEU A 82 -11.73 11.47 -9.82
N VAL A 83 -11.03 10.52 -9.20
CA VAL A 83 -10.34 10.70 -7.91
C VAL A 83 -8.89 11.13 -8.11
N ALA A 84 -8.21 10.61 -9.12
CA ALA A 84 -6.85 11.02 -9.45
C ALA A 84 -6.60 11.03 -10.96
N GLU A 85 -5.98 12.10 -11.45
CA GLU A 85 -5.47 12.19 -12.81
C GLU A 85 -4.13 11.45 -12.94
N ALA A 86 -3.84 10.99 -14.16
CA ALA A 86 -2.54 10.40 -14.47
C ALA A 86 -1.44 11.46 -14.26
N GLY A 87 -0.46 11.14 -13.42
CA GLY A 87 0.66 12.03 -13.09
C GLY A 87 0.46 12.93 -11.85
N ASP A 88 -0.78 13.09 -11.36
CA ASP A 88 -1.08 13.82 -10.11
C ASP A 88 -1.23 12.85 -8.91
N SER A 89 -1.32 11.54 -9.18
CA SER A 89 -1.52 10.52 -8.16
C SER A 89 -0.35 10.37 -7.17
N THR A 90 0.83 10.90 -7.48
CA THR A 90 2.06 10.67 -6.69
C THR A 90 2.10 11.40 -5.37
N ASP A 91 1.51 12.60 -5.30
CA ASP A 91 1.56 13.46 -4.11
C ASP A 91 0.18 13.62 -3.46
N LYS A 92 -0.84 13.04 -4.10
CA LYS A 92 -2.22 13.10 -3.64
C LYS A 92 -2.45 12.11 -2.51
N VAL A 93 -3.13 12.59 -1.47
CA VAL A 93 -3.68 11.77 -0.38
C VAL A 93 -5.20 11.87 -0.42
N CYS A 94 -5.86 10.73 -0.64
CA CYS A 94 -7.33 10.64 -0.67
C CYS A 94 -7.74 9.30 -0.08
N TRP A 95 -8.91 9.25 0.54
CA TRP A 95 -9.48 7.98 0.98
C TRP A 95 -11.00 8.03 0.98
N TRP A 96 -11.61 6.87 0.77
CA TRP A 96 -13.06 6.75 0.66
C TRP A 96 -13.55 5.39 1.12
N HIS A 97 -14.78 5.37 1.63
CA HIS A 97 -15.50 4.15 1.96
C HIS A 97 -16.22 3.62 0.72
N MET A 98 -16.00 2.34 0.43
CA MET A 98 -16.70 1.63 -0.64
C MET A 98 -18.03 1.07 -0.14
N ALA A 99 -18.96 0.82 -1.07
CA ALA A 99 -20.28 0.29 -0.75
C ALA A 99 -20.24 -1.12 -0.14
N ASP A 100 -19.18 -1.89 -0.38
CA ASP A 100 -18.96 -3.21 0.21
C ASP A 100 -18.36 -3.16 1.63
N GLY A 101 -18.19 -1.95 2.18
CA GLY A 101 -17.71 -1.73 3.55
C GLY A 101 -16.20 -1.66 3.68
N LYS A 102 -15.44 -1.64 2.58
CA LYS A 102 -13.98 -1.46 2.60
C LYS A 102 -13.59 0.00 2.55
N VAL A 103 -12.34 0.30 2.90
CA VAL A 103 -11.74 1.64 2.73
C VAL A 103 -10.60 1.55 1.73
N LEU A 104 -10.58 2.45 0.75
CA LEU A 104 -9.44 2.62 -0.15
C LEU A 104 -8.74 3.94 0.15
N GLY A 105 -7.42 3.94 0.06
CA GLY A 105 -6.61 5.14 0.15
C GLY A 105 -5.60 5.23 -0.98
N LEU A 106 -5.50 6.42 -1.56
CA LEU A 106 -4.43 6.82 -2.45
C LEU A 106 -3.40 7.60 -1.62
N HIS A 107 -2.15 7.15 -1.60
CA HIS A 107 -1.06 7.84 -0.90
C HIS A 107 0.27 7.52 -1.58
N GLN A 108 1.11 8.53 -1.81
CA GLN A 108 2.44 8.38 -2.45
C GLN A 108 2.42 7.67 -3.81
N GLY A 109 1.32 7.78 -4.56
CA GLY A 109 1.12 7.07 -5.82
C GLY A 109 0.72 5.61 -5.68
N GLN A 110 0.47 5.11 -4.46
CA GLN A 110 -0.01 3.76 -4.22
C GLN A 110 -1.50 3.78 -3.91
N LEU A 111 -2.24 2.83 -4.47
CA LEU A 111 -3.61 2.56 -4.07
C LEU A 111 -3.59 1.40 -3.08
N VAL A 112 -4.09 1.64 -1.87
CA VAL A 112 -4.03 0.73 -0.72
C VAL A 112 -5.43 0.45 -0.23
N GLU A 113 -5.69 -0.82 0.12
CA GLU A 113 -6.91 -1.27 0.78
C GLU A 113 -6.72 -1.32 2.29
N TYR A 114 -7.75 -0.89 3.02
CA TYR A 114 -7.76 -0.77 4.47
C TYR A 114 -8.97 -1.50 5.07
N ASP A 115 -8.77 -1.99 6.29
CA ASP A 115 -9.84 -2.44 7.16
C ASP A 115 -10.67 -1.23 7.63
N ALA A 116 -11.98 -1.28 7.49
CA ALA A 116 -12.83 -0.12 7.73
C ALA A 116 -13.01 0.23 9.22
N GLU A 117 -12.82 -0.73 10.12
CA GLU A 117 -12.96 -0.49 11.56
C GLU A 117 -11.67 0.06 12.16
N THR A 118 -10.53 -0.49 11.76
CA THR A 118 -9.23 -0.20 12.37
C THR A 118 -8.35 0.74 11.54
N LEU A 119 -8.72 1.01 10.28
CA LEU A 119 -7.90 1.69 9.28
C LEU A 119 -6.51 1.07 9.12
N SER A 120 -6.39 -0.21 9.44
CA SER A 120 -5.16 -0.96 9.23
C SER A 120 -5.03 -1.34 7.75
N PRO A 121 -3.82 -1.27 7.17
CA PRO A 121 -3.59 -1.70 5.80
C PRO A 121 -3.90 -3.19 5.63
N LEU A 122 -4.74 -3.53 4.67
CA LEU A 122 -4.96 -4.92 4.24
C LEU A 122 -3.97 -5.31 3.13
N GLY A 123 -3.64 -4.38 2.23
CA GLY A 123 -2.65 -4.61 1.19
C GLY A 123 -2.58 -3.51 0.13
N ILE A 124 -1.52 -3.54 -0.67
CA ILE A 124 -1.36 -2.68 -1.84
C ILE A 124 -2.19 -3.27 -3.00
N VAL A 125 -3.10 -2.49 -3.55
CA VAL A 125 -3.91 -2.83 -4.72
C VAL A 125 -3.15 -2.48 -6.01
N VAL A 126 -2.49 -1.32 -6.02
CA VAL A 126 -1.71 -0.85 -7.17
C VAL A 126 -0.46 -0.12 -6.70
N HIS A 127 0.69 -0.52 -7.27
CA HIS A 127 1.97 0.13 -7.02
C HIS A 127 2.14 1.44 -7.81
N ARG A 128 3.03 2.31 -7.33
CA ARG A 128 3.30 3.65 -7.87
C ARG A 128 3.61 3.64 -9.36
N GLU A 129 4.50 2.76 -9.80
CA GLU A 129 4.91 2.63 -11.20
C GLU A 129 3.74 2.24 -12.13
N ASN A 130 2.75 1.53 -11.61
CA ASN A 130 1.57 1.12 -12.37
C ASN A 130 0.46 2.18 -12.37
N LEU A 131 0.49 3.11 -11.41
CA LEU A 131 -0.52 4.15 -11.26
C LEU A 131 -0.17 5.43 -12.03
N GLN A 132 1.11 5.73 -12.26
CA GLN A 132 1.57 6.95 -12.93
C GLN A 132 0.92 7.22 -14.30
N GLN A 133 0.55 6.17 -15.04
CA GLN A 133 -0.04 6.28 -16.38
C GLN A 133 -1.57 6.08 -16.38
N ARG A 134 -2.18 5.96 -15.20
CA ARG A 134 -3.58 5.60 -15.05
C ARG A 134 -4.33 6.64 -14.23
N GLN A 135 -5.57 6.86 -14.61
CA GLN A 135 -6.52 7.62 -13.82
C GLN A 135 -7.23 6.68 -12.84
N VAL A 136 -7.50 7.15 -11.62
CA VAL A 136 -8.33 6.43 -10.66
C VAL A 136 -9.72 7.03 -10.70
N MET A 137 -10.70 6.23 -11.10
CA MET A 137 -12.09 6.62 -11.14
C MET A 137 -12.89 5.69 -10.24
N VAL A 138 -13.76 6.26 -9.42
CA VAL A 138 -14.71 5.48 -8.63
C VAL A 138 -16.09 5.65 -9.27
N VAL A 139 -16.81 4.55 -9.41
CA VAL A 139 -18.09 4.48 -10.12
C VAL A 139 -19.08 3.63 -9.37
N GLN A 140 -20.37 3.82 -9.69
CA GLN A 140 -21.49 3.09 -9.09
C GLN A 140 -21.58 3.32 -7.57
N ASP A 141 -21.59 4.58 -7.15
CA ASP A 141 -21.73 4.99 -5.74
C ASP A 141 -20.68 4.31 -4.83
N GLY A 142 -19.42 4.24 -5.29
CA GLY A 142 -18.35 3.60 -4.52
C GLY A 142 -18.35 2.06 -4.57
N THR A 143 -19.10 1.43 -5.47
CA THR A 143 -19.10 -0.04 -5.63
C THR A 143 -17.90 -0.54 -6.45
N ALA A 144 -17.38 0.27 -7.38
CA ALA A 144 -16.29 -0.15 -8.25
C ALA A 144 -15.23 0.94 -8.40
N VAL A 145 -13.97 0.51 -8.48
CA VAL A 145 -12.82 1.35 -8.83
C VAL A 145 -12.26 0.91 -10.17
N VAL A 146 -12.13 1.86 -11.08
CA VAL A 146 -11.64 1.65 -12.45
C VAL A 146 -10.33 2.41 -12.62
N LEU A 147 -9.33 1.70 -13.14
CA LEU A 147 -8.07 2.30 -13.57
C LEU A 147 -8.14 2.52 -15.08
N VAL A 148 -8.16 3.77 -15.51
CA VAL A 148 -8.24 4.12 -16.93
C VAL A 148 -6.85 4.44 -17.44
N ASP A 149 -6.37 3.69 -18.42
CA ASP A 149 -5.12 3.97 -19.11
C ASP A 149 -5.30 5.17 -20.03
N ASN A 150 -4.39 6.15 -19.95
CA ASN A 150 -4.44 7.36 -20.77
C ASN A 150 -3.91 7.13 -22.20
N ASN A 151 -3.57 5.88 -22.55
CA ASN A 151 -3.17 5.47 -23.90
C ASN A 151 -4.34 5.55 -24.91
N ASN A 152 -4.74 6.76 -25.28
CA ASN A 152 -5.42 7.04 -26.54
C ASN A 152 -4.47 6.76 -27.71
N ASN A 153 -4.21 5.48 -27.99
CA ASN A 153 -3.70 5.07 -29.29
C ASN A 153 -4.80 5.28 -30.32
N ASN A 154 -4.82 6.50 -30.87
CA ASN A 154 -5.51 6.88 -32.09
C ASN A 154 -4.92 6.11 -33.29
N ASN A 155 -5.04 4.79 -33.31
CA ASN A 155 -4.75 3.96 -34.48
C ASN A 155 -6.01 3.81 -35.33
N ASN A 156 -6.59 4.94 -35.73
CA ASN A 156 -7.57 5.02 -36.80
C ASN A 156 -7.00 5.84 -37.97
N THR A 157 -5.79 5.46 -38.41
CA THR A 157 -5.31 5.77 -39.76
C THR A 157 -5.26 4.48 -40.56
N LYS A 158 -6.44 3.86 -40.79
CA LYS A 158 -6.64 3.08 -42.02
C LYS A 158 -6.61 4.07 -43.17
N ASN A 159 -5.43 4.41 -43.65
CA ASN A 159 -5.26 5.06 -44.94
C ASN A 159 -5.54 4.02 -46.03
N ASN A 160 -6.83 3.71 -46.19
CA ASN A 160 -7.37 3.13 -47.40
C ASN A 160 -7.37 4.26 -48.45
N ASN A 161 -6.29 4.37 -49.21
CA ASN A 161 -6.35 4.97 -50.54
C ASN A 161 -5.85 3.95 -51.55
N ASN A 162 -6.73 2.99 -51.85
CA ASN A 162 -6.87 2.52 -53.21
C ASN A 162 -7.35 3.69 -54.05
N ASN A 163 -6.53 4.17 -54.97
CA ASN A 163 -7.02 4.74 -56.22
C ASN A 163 -6.05 4.32 -57.33
N ASN A 164 -6.40 3.20 -57.97
CA ASN A 164 -6.12 3.00 -59.39
C ASN A 164 -6.79 4.13 -60.17
N ASN A 165 -6.11 4.71 -61.15
CA ASN A 165 -6.62 4.85 -62.52
C ASN A 165 -5.58 5.50 -63.46
N ASN A 166 -5.31 4.75 -64.54
CA ASN A 166 -4.72 5.09 -65.85
C ASN A 166 -3.28 5.62 -65.93
#